data_AF-A0A935X587-F1
#
_entry.id   AF-A0A935X587-F1
#
_cell.length_a   1.000
_cell.length_b   1.000
_cell.length_c   1.000
_cell.angle_alpha   90.00
_cell.angle_beta   90.00
_cell.angle_gamma   90.00
#
_symmetry.space_group_name_H-M   'P 1'
#
loop_
_entity.id
_entity.type
_entity.pdbx_description
1 polymer ?
#
loop_
_entity_poly.entity_id
_entity_poly.type
_entity_poly.pdbx_seq_one_letter_code
_entity_poly.pdbx_strand_id
1 'polypeptide(L)'
;MNGALTAEIRRLGGDPTDELWRWFLRNGPHGNSFTWSQTRGEPPGYVGVEHLQEIVADRMKGNPSFLTRANQITELALLSADPNFLCRAVQVAAVVGTEAQLKRIAPFTSHENSVVAGHARAAVFYLKRRLRKGSATCN
;
A
#
# COMPACT_ATOMS: atom_id res chain seq x y z
N MET A 1 16.90 -8.82 5.37
CA MET A 1 15.51 -9.31 5.21
C MET A 1 15.50 -10.73 5.75
N ASN A 2 14.51 -11.16 6.54
CA ASN A 2 14.53 -12.53 7.06
C ASN A 2 14.22 -13.54 5.93
N GLY A 3 14.50 -14.82 6.17
CA GLY A 3 14.32 -15.88 5.16
C GLY A 3 12.86 -16.06 4.72
N ALA A 4 11.90 -15.88 5.64
CA ALA A 4 10.47 -16.04 5.37
C ALA A 4 9.94 -15.00 4.37
N LEU A 5 10.27 -13.72 4.56
CA LEU A 5 9.88 -12.64 3.64
C LEU A 5 10.48 -12.86 2.24
N THR A 6 11.71 -13.35 2.18
CA THR A 6 12.40 -13.66 0.92
C THR A 6 11.72 -14.81 0.17
N ALA A 7 11.34 -15.86 0.89
CA ALA A 7 10.62 -16.99 0.33
C ALA A 7 9.24 -16.57 -0.18
N GLU A 8 8.53 -15.74 0.57
CA GLU A 8 7.21 -15.24 0.17
C GLU A 8 7.27 -14.38 -1.10
N ILE A 9 8.22 -13.45 -1.21
CA ILE A 9 8.42 -12.67 -2.45
C ILE A 9 8.62 -13.62 -3.65
N ARG A 10 9.49 -14.62 -3.52
CA ARG A 10 9.75 -15.57 -4.61
C ARG A 10 8.50 -16.40 -4.96
N ARG A 11 7.75 -16.85 -3.94
CA ARG A 11 6.49 -17.59 -4.13
C ARG A 11 5.47 -16.76 -4.92
N LEU A 12 5.43 -15.46 -4.68
CA LEU A 12 4.58 -14.51 -5.38
C LEU A 12 5.10 -14.14 -6.79
N GLY A 13 6.22 -14.72 -7.24
CA GLY A 13 6.83 -14.41 -8.54
C GLY A 13 7.64 -13.10 -8.55
N GLY A 14 7.94 -12.54 -7.38
CA GLY A 14 8.79 -11.35 -7.23
C GLY A 14 10.27 -11.67 -7.07
N ASP A 15 11.10 -10.62 -7.16
CA ASP A 15 12.54 -10.69 -6.92
C ASP A 15 12.89 -10.02 -5.57
N PRO A 16 13.41 -10.76 -4.58
CA PRO A 16 13.80 -10.18 -3.29
C PRO A 16 15.04 -9.27 -3.34
N THR A 17 15.78 -9.28 -4.45
CA THR A 17 16.90 -8.36 -4.67
C THR A 17 16.45 -7.02 -5.23
N ASP A 18 15.23 -6.96 -5.79
CA ASP A 18 14.64 -5.76 -6.34
C ASP A 18 14.42 -4.68 -5.26
N GLU A 19 14.82 -3.46 -5.58
CA GLU A 19 14.77 -2.34 -4.65
C GLU A 19 13.35 -1.92 -4.28
N LEU A 20 12.38 -2.12 -5.18
CA LEU A 20 10.98 -1.79 -4.91
C LEU A 20 10.33 -2.81 -3.99
N TRP A 21 10.65 -4.09 -4.13
CA TRP A 21 10.28 -5.11 -3.13
C TRP A 21 10.90 -4.82 -1.76
N ARG A 22 12.17 -4.38 -1.73
CA ARG A 22 12.81 -3.96 -0.47
C ARG A 22 12.14 -2.73 0.13
N TRP A 23 11.80 -1.74 -0.68
CA TRP A 23 11.05 -0.56 -0.25
C TRP A 23 9.68 -0.97 0.32
N PHE A 24 8.92 -1.79 -0.40
CA PHE A 24 7.60 -2.28 0.00
C PHE A 24 7.61 -2.97 1.38
N LEU A 25 8.65 -3.73 1.69
CA LEU A 25 8.75 -4.44 2.97
C LEU A 25 9.34 -3.63 4.12
N ARG A 26 10.12 -2.58 3.84
CA ARG A 26 10.87 -1.86 4.88
C ARG A 26 10.41 -0.44 5.11
N ASN A 27 10.18 0.30 4.02
CA ASN A 27 10.22 1.76 4.04
C ASN A 27 9.01 2.43 3.35
N GLY A 28 8.19 1.68 2.63
CA GLY A 28 6.98 2.22 2.00
C GLY A 28 5.81 2.17 2.99
N PRO A 29 5.03 1.09 2.98
CA PRO A 29 3.98 0.86 3.99
C PRO A 29 4.55 0.42 5.34
N HIS A 30 3.83 0.69 6.43
CA HIS A 30 4.20 0.27 7.79
C HIS A 30 3.47 -1.00 8.25
N GLY A 31 2.64 -1.61 7.39
CA GLY A 31 1.87 -2.80 7.76
C GLY A 31 0.97 -2.51 8.95
N ASN A 32 1.02 -3.35 9.98
CA ASN A 32 0.15 -3.20 11.16
C ASN A 32 0.37 -1.90 11.95
N SER A 33 1.53 -1.26 11.84
CA SER A 33 1.83 0.02 12.51
C SER A 33 1.38 1.24 11.71
N PHE A 34 0.74 1.05 10.56
CA PHE A 34 0.34 2.15 9.69
C PHE A 34 -0.87 2.91 10.23
N THR A 35 -0.79 4.23 10.22
CA THR A 35 -1.85 5.11 10.72
C THR A 35 -2.60 5.80 9.57
N TRP A 36 -3.93 5.74 9.62
CA TRP A 36 -4.83 6.40 8.66
C TRP A 36 -5.30 7.78 9.11
N SER A 37 -5.02 8.14 10.36
CA SER A 37 -5.28 9.44 10.97
C SER A 37 -4.29 9.64 12.12
N GLN A 38 -4.17 10.86 12.64
CA GLN A 38 -3.35 11.12 13.83
C GLN A 38 -3.81 10.21 14.97
N THR A 39 -2.86 9.54 15.61
CA THR A 39 -3.11 8.76 16.82
C THR A 39 -2.33 9.36 17.99
N ARG A 40 -2.74 9.05 19.22
CA ARG A 40 -2.07 9.56 20.45
C ARG A 40 -0.66 9.01 20.64
N GLY A 41 -0.32 7.89 20.00
CA GLY A 41 0.99 7.23 20.15
C GLY A 41 2.06 7.71 19.16
N GLU A 42 1.68 8.53 18.18
CA GLU A 42 2.59 9.07 17.17
C GLU A 42 2.99 10.51 17.49
N PRO A 43 4.14 11.00 16.98
CA PRO A 43 4.49 12.40 17.07
C PRO A 43 3.35 13.30 16.59
N PRO A 44 3.10 14.46 17.25
CA PRO A 44 2.09 15.39 16.80
C PRO A 44 2.29 15.78 15.33
N GLY A 45 1.25 15.60 14.51
CA GLY A 45 1.28 15.87 13.08
C GLY A 45 1.67 14.69 12.20
N TYR A 46 2.05 13.54 12.76
CA TYR A 46 2.36 12.34 11.97
C TYR A 46 1.10 11.53 11.61
N VAL A 47 0.89 11.35 10.30
CA VAL A 47 -0.14 10.48 9.72
C VAL A 47 0.50 9.61 8.64
N GLY A 48 0.48 8.29 8.83
CA GLY A 48 1.18 7.34 7.97
C GLY A 48 0.77 7.40 6.50
N VAL A 49 -0.52 7.62 6.20
CA VAL A 49 -0.99 7.77 4.82
C VAL A 49 -0.51 9.04 4.14
N GLU A 50 -0.35 10.15 4.87
CA GLU A 50 0.17 11.41 4.34
C GLU A 50 1.67 11.27 4.06
N HIS A 51 2.41 10.69 5.02
CA HIS A 51 3.83 10.41 4.83
C HIS A 51 4.11 9.45 3.66
N LEU A 52 3.28 8.41 3.50
CA LEU A 52 3.40 7.50 2.35
C LEU A 52 3.16 8.21 1.02
N GLN A 53 2.24 9.19 0.98
CA GLN A 53 2.01 10.01 -0.22
C GLN A 53 3.24 10.84 -0.59
N GLU A 54 3.91 11.45 0.40
CA GLU A 54 5.15 12.22 0.19
C GLU A 54 6.27 11.33 -0.37
N ILE A 55 6.51 10.17 0.27
CA ILE A 55 7.52 9.21 -0.18
C ILE A 55 7.26 8.78 -1.63
N VAL A 56 6.01 8.44 -1.95
CA VAL A 56 5.62 8.04 -3.31
C VAL A 56 5.84 9.18 -4.30
N ALA A 57 5.45 10.41 -3.96
CA ALA A 57 5.62 11.57 -4.82
C ALA A 57 7.11 11.84 -5.12
N ASP A 58 7.98 11.74 -4.11
CA ASP A 58 9.42 11.93 -4.29
C ASP A 58 10.06 10.81 -5.13
N ARG A 59 9.62 9.57 -4.94
CA ARG A 59 10.06 8.43 -5.76
C ARG A 59 9.65 8.60 -7.23
N MET A 60 8.46 9.12 -7.48
CA MET A 60 7.98 9.39 -8.84
C MET A 60 8.80 10.47 -9.57
N LYS A 61 9.31 11.49 -8.84
CA LYS A 61 10.21 12.51 -9.42
C LYS A 61 11.52 11.87 -9.93
N GLY A 62 12.09 10.95 -9.15
CA GLY A 62 13.34 10.25 -9.50
C GLY A 62 13.16 9.08 -10.45
N ASN A 63 11.96 8.50 -10.56
CA ASN A 63 11.66 7.37 -11.41
C ASN A 63 10.20 7.41 -11.88
N PRO A 64 9.91 7.88 -13.10
CA PRO A 64 8.55 7.93 -13.65
C PRO A 64 7.86 6.57 -13.75
N SER A 65 8.61 5.46 -13.85
CA SER A 65 8.06 4.10 -13.90
C SER A 65 7.62 3.56 -12.52
N PHE A 66 7.96 4.26 -11.44
CA PHE A 66 7.72 3.82 -10.07
C PHE A 66 6.25 3.47 -9.82
N LEU A 67 5.31 4.30 -10.30
CA LEU A 67 3.89 4.08 -10.08
C LEU A 67 3.41 2.77 -10.71
N THR A 68 3.80 2.51 -11.95
CA THR A 68 3.46 1.26 -12.65
C THR A 68 4.00 0.05 -11.90
N ARG A 69 5.27 0.10 -11.50
CA ARG A 69 5.92 -1.00 -10.77
C ARG A 69 5.35 -1.21 -9.37
N ALA A 70 4.98 -0.14 -8.67
CA ALA A 70 4.37 -0.22 -7.34
C ALA A 70 2.98 -0.86 -7.40
N ASN A 71 2.20 -0.55 -8.44
CA ASN A 71 0.94 -1.23 -8.70
C ASN A 71 1.14 -2.72 -9.02
N GLN A 72 2.14 -3.10 -9.83
CA GLN A 72 2.45 -4.50 -10.09
C GLN A 72 2.81 -5.28 -8.82
N ILE A 73 3.68 -4.74 -7.98
CA ILE A 73 4.04 -5.37 -6.69
C ILE A 73 2.82 -5.47 -5.78
N THR A 74 1.97 -4.45 -5.77
CA THR A 74 0.72 -4.47 -4.99
C THR A 74 -0.19 -5.62 -5.44
N GLU A 75 -0.40 -5.80 -6.75
CA GLU A 75 -1.22 -6.90 -7.27
C GLU A 75 -0.65 -8.27 -6.86
N LEU A 76 0.67 -8.46 -6.94
CA LEU A 76 1.31 -9.69 -6.50
C LEU A 76 1.17 -9.90 -4.98
N ALA A 77 1.40 -8.85 -4.19
CA ALA A 77 1.33 -8.92 -2.74
C ALA A 77 -0.08 -9.22 -2.20
N LEU A 78 -1.14 -8.86 -2.94
CA LEU A 78 -2.53 -9.23 -2.60
C LEU A 78 -2.81 -10.73 -2.72
N LEU A 79 -1.92 -11.52 -3.35
CA LEU A 79 -2.00 -12.99 -3.41
C LEU A 79 -1.31 -13.67 -2.21
N SER A 80 -0.80 -12.88 -1.25
CA SER A 80 -0.18 -13.41 -0.04
C SER A 80 -1.22 -13.93 0.94
N ALA A 81 -0.90 -15.02 1.63
CA ALA A 81 -1.64 -15.44 2.82
C ALA A 81 -1.15 -14.72 4.10
N ASP A 82 -0.04 -13.98 4.03
CA ASP A 82 0.52 -13.24 5.15
C ASP A 82 -0.26 -11.92 5.37
N PRO A 83 -0.90 -11.74 6.54
CA PRO A 83 -1.69 -10.53 6.82
C PRO A 83 -0.89 -9.23 6.71
N ASN A 84 0.41 -9.24 7.05
CA ASN A 84 1.25 -8.06 6.97
C ASN A 84 1.55 -7.68 5.51
N PHE A 85 1.75 -8.66 4.61
CA PHE A 85 1.84 -8.39 3.18
C PHE A 85 0.54 -7.78 2.65
N LEU A 86 -0.61 -8.34 3.03
CA LEU A 86 -1.91 -7.83 2.64
C LEU A 86 -2.12 -6.38 3.12
N CYS A 87 -1.83 -6.10 4.39
CA CYS A 87 -1.91 -4.74 4.94
C CYS A 87 -1.04 -3.77 4.14
N ARG A 88 0.21 -4.14 3.85
CA ARG A 88 1.15 -3.33 3.08
C ARG A 88 0.67 -3.07 1.65
N ALA A 89 0.16 -4.09 0.98
CA ALA A 89 -0.40 -3.99 -0.36
C ALA A 89 -1.59 -3.01 -0.38
N VAL A 90 -2.52 -3.17 0.57
CA VAL A 90 -3.69 -2.30 0.73
C VAL A 90 -3.30 -0.84 1.00
N GLN A 91 -2.27 -0.60 1.81
CA GLN A 91 -1.76 0.75 2.11
C GLN A 91 -1.18 1.42 0.86
N VAL A 92 -0.35 0.69 0.11
CA VAL A 92 0.24 1.18 -1.14
C VAL A 92 -0.86 1.44 -2.17
N ALA A 93 -1.82 0.52 -2.33
CA ALA A 93 -2.97 0.67 -3.23
C ALA A 93 -3.76 1.97 -2.96
N ALA A 94 -3.91 2.38 -1.70
CA ALA A 94 -4.61 3.63 -1.38
C ALA A 94 -3.93 4.86 -2.00
N VAL A 95 -2.61 4.84 -2.08
CA VAL A 95 -1.78 5.98 -2.52
C VAL A 95 -1.52 5.97 -4.03
N VAL A 96 -1.12 4.82 -4.60
CA VAL A 96 -0.76 4.72 -6.04
C VAL A 96 -1.84 4.09 -6.91
N GLY A 97 -2.87 3.51 -6.30
CA GLY A 97 -3.85 2.70 -7.01
C GLY A 97 -4.74 3.47 -7.97
N THR A 98 -5.31 2.75 -8.92
CA THR A 98 -6.34 3.25 -9.83
C THR A 98 -7.73 2.70 -9.44
N GLU A 99 -8.74 2.95 -10.27
CA GLU A 99 -10.04 2.29 -10.14
C GLU A 99 -9.93 0.76 -10.18
N ALA A 100 -8.94 0.22 -10.92
CA ALA A 100 -8.69 -1.22 -10.93
C ALA A 100 -8.25 -1.73 -9.54
N GLN A 101 -7.31 -1.03 -8.90
CA GLN A 101 -6.85 -1.35 -7.55
C GLN A 101 -7.96 -1.20 -6.52
N LEU A 102 -8.85 -0.20 -6.69
CA LEU A 102 -10.02 -0.07 -5.82
C LEU A 102 -10.89 -1.34 -5.84
N LYS A 103 -11.17 -1.87 -7.03
CA LYS A 103 -11.93 -3.13 -7.19
C LYS A 103 -11.18 -4.32 -6.60
N ARG A 104 -9.86 -4.34 -6.69
CA ARG A 104 -9.00 -5.42 -6.15
C ARG A 104 -8.95 -5.45 -4.63
N ILE A 105 -8.87 -4.30 -3.97
CA ILE A 105 -8.76 -4.23 -2.50
C ILE A 105 -10.13 -4.24 -1.80
N ALA A 106 -11.23 -3.93 -2.50
CA ALA A 106 -12.56 -3.89 -1.91
C ALA A 106 -13.01 -5.21 -1.25
N PRO A 107 -12.77 -6.42 -1.81
CA PRO A 107 -13.10 -7.67 -1.15
C PRO A 107 -12.43 -7.85 0.22
N PHE A 108 -11.26 -7.26 0.44
CA PHE A 108 -10.53 -7.36 1.70
C PHE A 108 -11.21 -6.61 2.86
N THR A 109 -12.23 -5.76 2.61
CA THR A 109 -12.96 -5.07 3.69
C THR A 109 -13.72 -6.03 4.62
N SER A 110 -13.91 -7.26 4.17
CA SER A 110 -14.58 -8.35 4.89
C SER A 110 -13.65 -9.53 5.16
N HIS A 111 -12.33 -9.32 5.11
CA HIS A 111 -11.33 -10.36 5.37
C HIS A 111 -11.44 -10.91 6.79
N GLU A 112 -11.17 -12.21 6.97
CA GLU A 112 -11.26 -12.90 8.28
C GLU A 112 -10.33 -12.29 9.34
N ASN A 113 -9.14 -11.87 8.91
CA ASN A 113 -8.24 -11.07 9.73
C ASN A 113 -8.76 -9.63 9.86
N SER A 114 -9.19 -9.26 11.07
CA SER A 114 -9.80 -7.96 11.36
C SER A 114 -8.86 -6.76 11.12
N VAL A 115 -7.54 -6.95 11.26
CA VAL A 115 -6.54 -5.91 10.98
C VAL A 115 -6.49 -5.63 9.48
N VAL A 116 -6.41 -6.67 8.65
CA VAL A 116 -6.47 -6.54 7.17
C VAL A 116 -7.77 -5.86 6.76
N ALA A 117 -8.90 -6.29 7.32
CA ALA A 117 -10.21 -5.71 7.03
C ALA A 117 -10.30 -4.22 7.43
N GLY A 118 -9.69 -3.85 8.55
CA GLY A 118 -9.58 -2.46 9.01
C GLY A 118 -8.78 -1.60 8.02
N HIS A 119 -7.58 -2.05 7.63
CA HIS A 119 -6.78 -1.34 6.63
C HIS A 119 -7.50 -1.25 5.28
N ALA A 120 -8.18 -2.32 4.84
CA ALA A 120 -8.90 -2.32 3.57
C ALA A 120 -10.05 -1.31 3.54
N ARG A 121 -10.83 -1.21 4.62
CA ARG A 121 -11.91 -0.19 4.72
C ARG A 121 -11.36 1.22 4.63
N ALA A 122 -10.29 1.52 5.36
CA ALA A 122 -9.65 2.82 5.33
C ALA A 122 -9.04 3.12 3.95
N ALA A 123 -8.35 2.17 3.34
CA ALA A 123 -7.77 2.29 2.00
C ALA A 123 -8.83 2.56 0.93
N VAL A 124 -9.94 1.81 0.94
CA VAL A 124 -11.07 2.00 0.02
C VAL A 124 -11.65 3.40 0.16
N PHE A 125 -11.84 3.89 1.39
CA PHE A 125 -12.32 5.24 1.64
C PHE A 125 -11.37 6.30 1.07
N TYR A 126 -10.07 6.19 1.39
CA TYR A 126 -9.04 7.11 0.92
C TYR A 126 -8.93 7.12 -0.60
N LEU A 127 -8.86 5.94 -1.22
CA LEU A 127 -8.72 5.78 -2.67
C LEU A 127 -9.93 6.35 -3.41
N LYS A 128 -11.16 6.03 -2.98
CA LYS A 128 -12.40 6.62 -3.54
C LYS A 128 -12.37 8.14 -3.48
N ARG A 129 -11.99 8.71 -2.34
CA ARG A 129 -11.90 10.17 -2.18
C ARG A 129 -10.86 10.79 -3.11
N ARG A 130 -9.68 10.16 -3.24
CA ARG A 130 -8.60 10.63 -4.13
C ARG A 130 -9.01 10.58 -5.60
N LEU A 131 -9.60 9.47 -6.06
CA LEU A 131 -10.06 9.31 -7.44
C LEU A 131 -11.15 10.33 -7.80
N ARG A 132 -12.07 10.63 -6.87
CA ARG A 132 -13.07 11.70 -7.04
C ARG A 132 -12.46 13.10 -7.15
N LYS A 133 -11.42 13.40 -6.36
CA LYS A 133 -10.73 14.71 -6.43
C LYS A 133 -9.94 14.88 -7.72
N GLY A 134 -9.24 13.82 -8.16
CA GLY A 134 -8.47 13.85 -9.41
C GLY A 134 -9.33 13.93 -10.68
N SER A 135 -10.58 13.47 -10.62
CA SER A 135 -11.57 13.64 -11.70
C SER A 135 -12.25 15.01 -11.69
N ALA A 136 -12.28 15.71 -10.56
CA ALA A 136 -12.86 17.05 -10.44
C ALA A 136 -11.94 18.17 -10.98
N THR A 137 -10.65 17.89 -11.17
CA THR A 137 -9.66 18.84 -11.74
C THR A 137 -9.60 18.83 -13.28
N CYS A 138 -10.51 18.11 -13.95
CA CYS A 138 -10.56 17.99 -15.41
C CYS A 138 -11.83 18.57 -16.05
N ASN A 139 -12.60 19.40 -15.32
CA ASN A 139 -13.75 20.13 -15.85
C ASN A 139 -13.53 21.64 -15.77
#